data_AF-A0AA86T9H0-F1
#
_entry.id   AF-A0AA86T9H0-F1
#
_cell.length_a   1.000
_cell.length_b   1.000
_cell.length_c   1.000
_cell.angle_alpha   90.00
_cell.angle_beta   90.00
_cell.angle_gamma   90.00
#
_symmetry.space_group_name_H-M   'P 1'
#
loop_
_entity.id
_entity.type
_entity.pdbx_description
1 polymer ?
#
loop_
_entity_poly.entity_id
_entity_poly.type
_entity_poly.pdbx_seq_one_letter_code
_entity_poly.pdbx_strand_id
1 'polypeptide(L)'
;MNGSSSQVVQRHEGDDPSVGTVFAGRPPLCPSRACLRSMRPDPDAHSDEAPLQPVVCLHCGQRGIVATNGVLVLFGFRHEFLIGYGASLSTMRVKLSESAVTLFGQHGLTPNQLAAYAAEWALLSGSTQGILRLSPDQPALMDCYEHFRRSVLEAGLRTGSVQAA
;
A
#
# COMPACT_ATOMS: atom_id res chain seq x y z
N MET A 1 36.69 -28.42 -35.67
CA MET A 1 36.74 -28.19 -34.21
C MET A 1 37.11 -26.73 -33.99
N ASN A 2 36.52 -26.11 -32.95
CA ASN A 2 36.52 -24.67 -32.58
C ASN A 2 35.39 -23.91 -33.32
N GLY A 3 34.25 -23.52 -32.71
CA GLY A 3 33.93 -23.29 -31.30
C GLY A 3 33.83 -21.78 -31.06
N SER A 4 32.80 -21.12 -31.60
CA SER A 4 32.55 -19.68 -31.40
C SER A 4 31.31 -19.47 -30.53
N SER A 5 31.57 -18.89 -29.36
CA SER A 5 30.65 -18.61 -28.27
C SER A 5 29.47 -17.74 -28.67
N SER A 6 28.26 -18.23 -28.38
CA SER A 6 27.05 -17.42 -28.24
C SER A 6 27.18 -16.54 -26.99
N GLN A 7 27.19 -15.22 -27.14
CA GLN A 7 26.94 -14.30 -26.03
C GLN A 7 25.44 -14.25 -25.76
N VAL A 8 25.02 -14.92 -24.69
CA VAL A 8 23.69 -14.79 -24.11
C VAL A 8 23.61 -13.44 -23.43
N VAL A 9 22.75 -12.56 -23.95
CA VAL A 9 22.35 -11.32 -23.29
C VAL A 9 21.61 -11.71 -22.00
N GLN A 10 22.31 -11.64 -20.87
CA GLN A 10 21.70 -11.71 -19.55
C GLN A 10 20.80 -10.48 -19.36
N ARG A 11 19.50 -10.67 -19.58
CA ARG A 11 18.50 -9.74 -19.07
C ARG A 11 18.45 -9.95 -17.55
N HIS A 12 18.67 -8.88 -16.80
CA HIS A 12 18.42 -8.82 -15.37
C HIS A 12 16.95 -9.15 -15.11
N GLU A 13 16.68 -10.39 -14.70
CA GLU A 13 15.47 -10.77 -13.99
C GLU A 13 15.67 -10.39 -12.53
N GLY A 14 14.90 -9.41 -12.04
CA GLY A 14 15.04 -8.92 -10.67
C GLY A 14 14.11 -7.79 -10.30
N ASP A 15 12.87 -7.79 -10.79
CA ASP A 15 11.79 -7.00 -10.21
C ASP A 15 10.61 -7.97 -10.10
N ASP A 16 10.45 -8.57 -8.91
CA ASP A 16 9.30 -9.42 -8.62
C ASP A 16 8.05 -8.52 -8.64
N PRO A 17 7.09 -8.71 -9.57
CA PRO A 17 5.91 -7.85 -9.69
C PRO A 17 4.94 -7.98 -8.50
N SER A 18 5.26 -8.86 -7.55
CA SER A 18 4.49 -9.14 -6.35
C SER A 18 4.86 -8.16 -5.24
N VAL A 19 4.37 -6.91 -5.32
CA VAL A 19 4.41 -6.03 -4.13
C VAL A 19 3.47 -6.64 -3.09
N GLY A 20 4.04 -7.45 -2.19
CA GLY A 20 3.33 -8.01 -1.05
C GLY A 20 2.72 -6.93 -0.16
N THR A 21 1.73 -7.32 0.64
CA THR A 21 0.96 -6.46 1.55
C THR A 21 1.88 -5.55 2.35
N VAL A 22 1.74 -4.22 2.24
CA VAL A 22 2.56 -3.29 3.05
C VAL A 22 2.19 -3.42 4.54
N PHE A 23 0.96 -3.89 4.81
CA PHE A 23 0.43 -4.15 6.14
C PHE A 23 0.46 -5.64 6.57
N ALA A 24 1.12 -6.55 5.84
CA ALA A 24 1.11 -7.98 6.19
C ALA A 24 1.57 -8.22 7.64
N GLY A 25 0.72 -8.91 8.43
CA GLY A 25 1.04 -9.34 9.78
C GLY A 25 0.92 -8.28 10.88
N ARG A 26 0.44 -7.07 10.59
CA ARG A 26 0.22 -6.02 11.61
C ARG A 26 -1.15 -5.35 11.46
N PRO A 27 -1.85 -5.03 12.57
CA PRO A 27 -3.04 -4.19 12.51
C PRO A 27 -2.68 -2.80 11.95
N PRO A 28 -3.33 -2.33 10.87
CA PRO A 28 -3.02 -1.04 10.28
C PRO A 28 -3.39 0.11 11.23
N LEU A 29 -2.71 1.24 11.12
CA LEU A 29 -3.05 2.45 11.86
C LEU A 29 -4.32 3.09 11.31
N CYS A 30 -5.05 3.84 12.13
CA CYS A 30 -6.19 4.59 11.64
C CYS A 30 -5.73 5.66 10.61
N PRO A 31 -6.37 5.76 9.43
CA PRO A 31 -6.00 6.75 8.42
C PRO A 31 -6.35 8.18 8.84
N SER A 32 -7.25 8.35 9.82
CA SER A 32 -7.56 9.66 10.39
C SER A 32 -6.31 10.33 10.97
N ARG A 33 -6.08 11.59 10.60
CA ARG A 33 -4.89 12.36 11.04
C ARG A 33 -4.85 12.57 12.55
N ALA A 34 -6.03 12.67 13.18
CA ALA A 34 -6.16 12.90 14.61
C ALA A 34 -6.08 11.60 15.43
N CYS A 35 -6.05 10.43 14.79
CA CYS A 35 -6.07 9.14 15.46
C CYS A 35 -4.78 8.37 15.19
N LEU A 36 -4.13 7.90 16.25
CA LEU A 36 -2.90 7.09 16.21
C LEU A 36 -3.15 5.64 16.62
N ARG A 37 -4.42 5.24 16.74
CA ARG A 37 -4.78 3.90 17.19
C ARG A 37 -4.87 2.95 16.00
N SER A 38 -4.52 1.69 16.22
CA SER A 38 -4.71 0.65 15.23
C SER A 38 -6.19 0.36 14.98
N MET A 39 -6.51 0.01 13.74
CA MET A 39 -7.81 -0.54 13.37
C MET A 39 -7.89 -2.03 13.74
N ARG A 40 -9.11 -2.50 13.99
CA ARG A 40 -9.42 -3.89 14.34
C ARG A 40 -10.48 -4.42 13.36
N PRO A 41 -10.60 -5.76 13.21
CA PRO A 41 -11.73 -6.33 12.49
C PRO A 41 -13.04 -5.76 13.01
N ASP A 42 -13.92 -5.34 12.10
CA ASP A 42 -15.23 -4.80 12.45
C ASP A 42 -16.16 -5.94 12.88
N PRO A 43 -16.58 -6.02 14.17
CA PRO A 43 -17.41 -7.12 14.65
C PRO A 43 -18.83 -7.07 14.08
N ASP A 44 -19.28 -5.90 13.61
CA ASP A 44 -20.64 -5.69 13.10
C ASP A 44 -20.74 -5.98 11.59
N ALA A 45 -19.59 -6.14 10.92
CA ALA A 45 -19.54 -6.35 9.48
C ALA A 45 -19.40 -7.85 9.17
N HIS A 46 -20.39 -8.41 8.47
CA HIS A 46 -20.22 -9.71 7.81
C HIS A 46 -19.31 -9.54 6.59
N SER A 47 -18.31 -10.40 6.49
CA SER A 47 -17.41 -10.48 5.34
C SER A 47 -17.73 -11.74 4.55
N ASP A 48 -18.71 -11.66 3.64
CA ASP A 48 -18.98 -12.75 2.69
C ASP A 48 -17.91 -12.80 1.57
N GLU A 49 -17.14 -11.72 1.42
CA GLU A 49 -16.08 -11.58 0.40
C GLU A 49 -14.68 -11.77 1.01
N ALA A 50 -14.32 -13.01 1.35
CA ALA A 50 -12.89 -13.33 1.45
C ALA A 50 -12.25 -13.03 0.08
N PRO A 51 -11.22 -12.15 -0.04
CA PRO A 51 -10.20 -11.75 0.92
C PRO A 51 -10.21 -10.24 1.28
N LEU A 52 -11.37 -9.64 1.53
CA LEU A 52 -11.52 -8.27 2.01
C LEU A 52 -12.05 -8.28 3.44
N GLN A 53 -11.29 -7.72 4.38
CA GLN A 53 -11.69 -7.66 5.78
C GLN A 53 -12.13 -6.24 6.16
N PRO A 54 -13.42 -6.05 6.52
CA PRO A 54 -13.87 -4.79 7.11
C PRO A 54 -13.14 -4.54 8.43
N VAL A 55 -12.70 -3.30 8.62
CA VAL A 55 -12.01 -2.87 9.84
C VAL A 55 -12.60 -1.57 10.36
N VAL A 56 -12.54 -1.41 11.69
CA VAL A 56 -13.00 -0.23 12.40
C VAL A 56 -11.95 0.23 13.41
N CYS A 57 -11.78 1.53 13.54
CA CYS A 57 -11.07 2.13 14.65
C CYS A 57 -12.04 2.31 15.83
N LEU A 58 -11.85 1.55 16.91
CA LEU A 58 -12.72 1.64 18.10
C LEU A 58 -12.59 2.97 18.86
N HIS A 59 -11.61 3.82 18.51
CA HIS A 59 -11.41 5.11 19.16
C HIS A 59 -12.16 6.26 18.48
N CYS A 60 -12.09 6.36 17.16
CA CYS A 60 -12.73 7.44 16.40
C CYS A 60 -13.87 6.98 15.49
N GLY A 61 -14.17 5.68 15.44
CA GLY A 61 -15.24 5.11 14.62
C GLY A 61 -14.94 5.03 13.13
N GLN A 62 -13.74 5.42 12.67
CA GLN A 62 -13.34 5.30 11.27
C GLN A 62 -13.49 3.84 10.80
N ARG A 63 -14.20 3.62 9.71
CA ARG A 63 -14.33 2.31 9.06
C ARG A 63 -13.52 2.29 7.75
N GLY A 64 -13.13 1.10 7.34
CA GLY A 64 -12.33 0.86 6.14
C GLY A 64 -12.25 -0.63 5.80
N ILE A 65 -11.43 -0.94 4.80
CA ILE A 65 -11.20 -2.32 4.34
C ILE A 65 -9.70 -2.59 4.29
N VAL A 66 -9.32 -3.81 4.69
CA VAL A 66 -7.99 -4.36 4.47
C VAL A 66 -8.09 -5.51 3.49
N ALA A 67 -7.28 -5.50 2.43
CA ALA A 67 -7.12 -6.66 1.57
C ALA A 67 -6.23 -7.68 2.30
N THR A 68 -6.78 -8.80 2.75
CA THR A 68 -6.05 -9.76 3.61
C THR A 68 -4.87 -10.41 2.90
N ASN A 69 -4.93 -10.49 1.57
CA ASN A 69 -3.85 -11.00 0.72
C ASN A 69 -2.98 -9.87 0.14
N GLY A 70 -3.18 -8.63 0.60
CA GLY A 70 -2.61 -7.43 0.00
C GLY A 70 -3.24 -7.04 -1.33
N VAL A 71 -2.60 -6.06 -1.97
CA VAL A 71 -2.97 -5.53 -3.26
C VAL A 71 -1.92 -5.89 -4.30
N LEU A 72 -2.32 -5.99 -5.57
CA LEU A 72 -1.43 -6.34 -6.66
C LEU A 72 -1.41 -5.22 -7.71
N VAL A 73 -0.23 -4.78 -8.12
CA VAL A 73 -0.08 -3.88 -9.27
C VAL A 73 -0.27 -4.71 -10.54
N LEU A 74 -1.43 -4.60 -11.19
CA LEU A 74 -1.76 -5.36 -12.40
C LEU A 74 -1.06 -4.77 -13.63
N PHE A 75 -1.09 -3.44 -13.75
CA PHE A 75 -0.47 -2.70 -14.85
C PHE A 75 0.02 -1.33 -14.35
N GLY A 76 1.13 -0.86 -14.89
CA GLY A 76 1.64 0.49 -14.64
C GLY A 76 2.11 1.14 -15.93
N PHE A 77 1.69 2.38 -16.18
CA PHE A 77 2.21 3.19 -17.28
C PHE A 77 2.48 4.62 -16.81
N ARG A 78 3.76 5.03 -16.89
CA ARG A 78 4.27 6.30 -16.33
C ARG A 78 3.96 6.44 -14.84
N HIS A 79 2.85 7.11 -14.52
CA HIS A 79 2.40 7.34 -13.16
C HIS A 79 0.93 6.94 -12.94
N GLU A 80 0.37 6.13 -13.83
CA GLU A 80 -0.96 5.53 -13.66
C GLU A 80 -0.82 4.02 -13.45
N PHE A 81 -1.42 3.53 -12.37
CA PHE A 81 -1.33 2.14 -11.95
C PHE A 81 -2.74 1.58 -11.80
N LEU A 82 -2.97 0.39 -12.35
CA LEU A 82 -4.17 -0.39 -12.07
C LEU A 82 -3.83 -1.38 -10.96
N ILE A 83 -4.54 -1.27 -9.85
CA ILE A 83 -4.34 -2.09 -8.66
C ILE A 83 -5.50 -3.04 -8.52
N GLY A 84 -5.22 -4.34 -8.40
CA GLY A 84 -6.19 -5.37 -8.03
C GLY A 84 -6.17 -5.62 -6.53
N TYR A 85 -7.33 -5.91 -5.94
CA TYR A 85 -7.48 -6.31 -4.54
C TYR A 85 -8.67 -7.27 -4.41
N GLY A 86 -8.68 -8.04 -3.32
CA GLY A 86 -9.80 -8.96 -3.07
C GLY A 86 -9.78 -10.21 -3.97
N ALA A 87 -10.95 -10.83 -4.16
CA ALA A 87 -11.14 -12.00 -5.02
C ALA A 87 -11.21 -11.52 -6.48
N SER A 88 -10.05 -11.37 -7.09
CA SER A 88 -9.75 -11.31 -8.54
C SER A 88 -10.44 -10.26 -9.45
N LEU A 89 -11.49 -9.54 -9.03
CA LEU A 89 -12.21 -8.60 -9.92
C LEU A 89 -12.27 -7.15 -9.41
N SER A 90 -11.96 -6.90 -8.14
CA SER A 90 -11.99 -5.52 -7.63
C SER A 90 -10.70 -4.80 -8.01
N THR A 91 -10.85 -3.62 -8.64
CA THR A 91 -9.73 -2.82 -9.09
C THR A 91 -9.90 -1.34 -8.78
N MET A 92 -8.77 -0.67 -8.57
CA MET A 92 -8.68 0.77 -8.34
C MET A 92 -7.55 1.31 -9.21
N ARG A 93 -7.74 2.51 -9.78
CA ARG A 93 -6.67 3.21 -10.47
C ARG A 93 -5.99 4.17 -9.52
N VAL A 94 -4.67 4.10 -9.41
CA VAL A 94 -3.86 5.06 -8.66
C VAL A 94 -3.10 5.93 -9.67
N LYS A 95 -3.29 7.24 -9.61
CA LYS A 95 -2.53 8.23 -10.40
C LYS A 95 -1.63 9.01 -9.47
N LEU A 96 -0.33 8.91 -9.72
CA LEU A 96 0.70 9.60 -8.98
C LEU A 96 1.13 10.84 -9.76
N SER A 97 1.35 11.95 -9.06
CA SER A 97 2.11 13.07 -9.61
C SER A 97 3.61 12.81 -9.45
N GLU A 98 4.43 13.47 -10.25
CA GLU A 98 5.88 13.45 -10.08
C GLU A 98 6.28 13.90 -8.68
N SER A 99 5.63 14.96 -8.15
CA SER A 99 5.84 15.43 -6.78
C SER A 99 5.57 14.35 -5.73
N ALA A 100 4.54 13.53 -5.91
CA ALA A 100 4.26 12.41 -5.01
C ALA A 100 5.36 11.35 -5.09
N VAL A 101 5.80 10.99 -6.29
CA VAL A 101 6.90 10.03 -6.49
C VAL A 101 8.18 10.55 -5.84
N THR A 102 8.54 11.81 -6.03
CA THR A 102 9.72 12.42 -5.40
C THR A 102 9.60 12.44 -3.87
N LEU A 103 8.43 12.83 -3.34
CA LEU A 103 8.22 12.97 -1.89
C LEU A 103 8.36 11.64 -1.15
N PHE A 104 7.72 10.58 -1.64
CA PHE A 104 7.82 9.26 -1.01
C PHE A 104 9.12 8.54 -1.39
N GLY A 105 9.70 8.84 -2.56
CA GLY A 105 11.00 8.33 -2.98
C GLY A 105 12.14 8.76 -2.06
N GLN A 106 12.02 9.87 -1.33
CA GLN A 106 12.96 10.25 -0.26
C GLN A 106 13.01 9.22 0.88
N HIS A 107 11.98 8.38 1.01
CA HIS A 107 11.89 7.29 1.98
C HIS A 107 12.12 5.91 1.33
N GLY A 108 12.61 5.87 0.08
CA GLY A 108 12.99 4.65 -0.62
C GLY A 108 11.84 3.92 -1.32
N LEU A 109 10.64 4.49 -1.42
CA LEU A 109 9.52 3.85 -2.13
C LEU A 109 9.69 3.97 -3.64
N THR A 110 9.65 2.85 -4.34
CA THR A 110 9.50 2.84 -5.80
C THR A 110 8.07 3.27 -6.20
N PRO A 111 7.83 3.71 -7.45
CA PRO A 111 6.49 4.05 -7.90
C PRO A 111 5.46 2.93 -7.74
N ASN A 112 5.87 1.67 -7.97
CA ASN A 112 5.00 0.49 -7.76
C ASN A 112 4.63 0.32 -6.28
N GLN A 113 5.61 0.43 -5.38
CA GLN A 113 5.39 0.35 -3.94
C GLN A 113 4.51 1.50 -3.43
N LEU A 114 4.73 2.71 -3.94
CA LEU A 114 3.87 3.86 -3.63
C LEU A 114 2.44 3.66 -4.12
N ALA A 115 2.25 3.14 -5.33
CA ALA A 115 0.92 2.87 -5.86
C ALA A 115 0.17 1.80 -5.04
N ALA A 116 0.87 0.73 -4.66
CA ALA A 116 0.31 -0.32 -3.79
C ALA A 116 -0.06 0.24 -2.41
N TYR A 117 0.86 0.95 -1.76
CA TYR A 117 0.62 1.58 -0.47
C TYR A 117 -0.56 2.57 -0.50
N ALA A 118 -0.62 3.41 -1.54
CA ALA A 118 -1.69 4.37 -1.72
C ALA A 118 -3.06 3.70 -1.89
N ALA A 119 -3.12 2.58 -2.61
CA ALA A 119 -4.33 1.79 -2.74
C ALA A 119 -4.76 1.16 -1.40
N GLU A 120 -3.83 0.57 -0.65
CA GLU A 120 -4.13 0.05 0.69
C GLU A 120 -4.62 1.15 1.65
N TRP A 121 -3.98 2.33 1.63
CA TRP A 121 -4.43 3.48 2.41
C TRP A 121 -5.82 3.96 2.00
N ALA A 122 -6.14 3.96 0.70
CA ALA A 122 -7.46 4.36 0.22
C ALA A 122 -8.54 3.37 0.67
N LEU A 123 -8.29 2.06 0.56
CA LEU A 123 -9.18 1.02 1.09
C LEU A 123 -9.41 1.21 2.59
N LEU A 124 -8.34 1.47 3.33
CA LEU A 124 -8.38 1.70 4.78
C LEU A 124 -9.17 2.96 5.14
N SER A 125 -9.15 3.96 4.27
CA SER A 125 -9.94 5.20 4.39
C SER A 125 -11.40 5.02 3.96
N GLY A 126 -11.79 3.81 3.54
CA GLY A 126 -13.15 3.49 3.09
C GLY A 126 -13.40 3.75 1.60
N SER A 127 -12.37 4.08 0.83
CA SER A 127 -12.47 4.26 -0.62
C SER A 127 -12.20 2.93 -1.32
N THR A 128 -13.23 2.34 -1.91
CA THR A 128 -13.19 0.97 -2.46
C THR A 128 -13.34 0.91 -3.97
N GLN A 129 -13.52 2.02 -4.67
CA GLN A 129 -13.66 2.06 -6.13
C GLN A 129 -13.17 3.40 -6.70
N GLY A 130 -12.78 3.40 -7.98
CA GLY A 130 -12.52 4.61 -8.76
C GLY A 130 -11.03 4.94 -8.95
N ILE A 131 -10.74 6.23 -9.04
CA ILE A 131 -9.40 6.77 -9.32
C ILE A 131 -8.90 7.53 -8.09
N LEU A 132 -7.92 6.96 -7.39
CA LEU A 132 -7.14 7.69 -6.40
C LEU A 132 -6.11 8.58 -7.10
N ARG A 133 -6.08 9.87 -6.79
CA ARG A 133 -5.10 10.82 -7.32
C ARG A 133 -4.25 11.38 -6.19
N LEU A 134 -2.94 11.15 -6.25
CA LEU A 134 -1.96 11.75 -5.34
C LEU A 134 -1.21 12.87 -6.07
N SER A 135 -1.80 14.07 -6.03
CA SER A 135 -1.25 15.28 -6.64
C SER A 135 -1.26 16.46 -5.66
N PRO A 136 -0.41 17.48 -5.85
CA PRO A 136 -0.27 18.60 -4.89
C PRO A 136 -1.55 19.39 -4.65
N ASP A 137 -2.47 19.38 -5.60
CA ASP A 137 -3.78 20.01 -5.53
C ASP A 137 -4.82 19.18 -4.75
N GLN A 138 -4.50 17.93 -4.37
CA GLN A 138 -5.42 17.02 -3.69
C GLN A 138 -5.00 16.79 -2.23
N PRO A 139 -5.92 16.92 -1.26
CA PRO A 139 -5.61 16.68 0.16
C PRO A 139 -5.12 15.25 0.42
N ALA A 140 -5.57 14.30 -0.41
CA ALA A 140 -5.18 12.89 -0.35
C ALA A 140 -3.65 12.69 -0.36
N LEU A 141 -2.88 13.55 -1.06
CA LEU A 141 -1.42 13.43 -1.07
C LEU A 141 -0.84 13.57 0.34
N MET A 142 -1.20 14.65 1.04
CA MET A 142 -0.67 14.94 2.36
C MET A 142 -1.22 13.99 3.42
N ASP A 143 -2.48 13.59 3.31
CA ASP A 143 -3.10 12.66 4.25
C ASP A 143 -2.48 11.25 4.13
N CYS A 144 -2.26 10.79 2.91
CA CYS A 144 -1.57 9.53 2.62
C CYS A 144 -0.11 9.56 3.10
N TYR A 145 0.61 10.67 2.85
CA TYR A 145 1.99 10.84 3.28
C TYR A 145 2.15 10.89 4.80
N GLU A 146 1.26 11.58 5.49
CA GLU A 146 1.28 11.63 6.97
C GLU A 146 0.94 10.26 7.57
N HIS A 147 -0.01 9.53 6.98
CA HIS A 147 -0.24 8.13 7.37
C HIS A 147 0.99 7.25 7.15
N PHE A 148 1.71 7.46 6.04
CA PHE A 148 2.91 6.70 5.70
C PHE A 148 4.01 6.93 6.73
N ARG A 149 4.33 8.20 7.00
CA ARG A 149 5.35 8.56 8.00
C ARG A 149 5.05 7.96 9.36
N ARG A 150 3.79 8.05 9.83
CA ARG A 150 3.37 7.46 11.12
C ARG A 150 3.52 5.94 11.12
N SER A 151 3.14 5.27 10.03
CA SER A 151 3.25 3.82 9.90
C SER A 151 4.71 3.34 9.93
N VAL A 152 5.61 4.05 9.25
CA VAL A 152 7.05 3.75 9.25
C VAL A 152 7.67 4.01 10.63
N LEU A 153 7.33 5.12 11.28
CA LEU A 153 7.82 5.45 12.63
C LEU A 153 7.40 4.40 13.66
N GLU A 154 6.13 3.98 13.66
CA GLU A 154 5.68 2.89 14.54
C GLU A 154 6.39 1.56 14.25
N ALA A 155 6.67 1.27 12.97
CA ALA A 155 7.43 0.09 12.61
C ALA A 155 8.87 0.13 13.12
N GLY A 156 9.53 1.28 13.06
CA GLY A 156 10.90 1.51 13.55
C GLY A 156 11.02 1.55 15.08
N LEU A 157 10.01 2.05 15.80
CA LEU A 157 10.03 2.09 17.26
C LEU A 157 9.98 0.70 17.90
N ARG A 158 9.34 -0.28 17.25
CA ARG A 158 9.22 -1.66 17.78
C ARG A 158 10.40 -2.56 17.40
N THR A 159 11.16 -2.24 16.37
CA THR A 159 12.45 -2.91 16.10
C THR A 159 13.55 -2.44 17.05
N GLY A 160 13.40 -1.28 17.70
CA GLY A 160 14.31 -0.79 18.74
C GLY A 160 14.10 -1.39 20.13
N SER A 161 13.08 -2.23 20.36
CA SER A 161 12.78 -2.84 21.67
C SER A 161 13.35 -4.25 21.88
N VAL A 162 14.35 -4.67 21.10
CA VAL A 162 15.16 -5.88 21.39
C VAL A 162 16.61 -5.47 21.62
N GLN A 163 16.89 -4.92 22.80
CA GLN A 163 18.12 -5.11 23.58
C GLN A 163 18.08 -4.16 24.79
N ALA A 164 17.59 -4.66 25.91
CA ALA A 164 17.93 -4.11 27.22
C ALA A 164 17.94 -5.27 28.23
N ALA A 165 19.17 -5.62 28.61
CA ALA A 165 19.63 -6.39 29.79
C ALA A 165 19.09 -7.81 29.99
#